data_AF-A0A3S4PWT6-F1
#
_entry.id   AF-A0A3S4PWT6-F1
#
_cell.length_a   1.000
_cell.length_b   1.000
_cell.length_c   1.000
_cell.angle_alpha   90.00
_cell.angle_beta   90.00
_cell.angle_gamma   90.00
#
_symmetry.space_group_name_H-M   'P 1'
#
loop_
_entity.id
_entity.type
_entity.pdbx_description
1 polymer ?
#
loop_
_entity_poly.entity_id
_entity_poly.type
_entity_poly.pdbx_seq_one_letter_code
_entity_poly.pdbx_strand_id
1 'polypeptide(L)'
;MNKYFAYDALEREFTTHDTLDEAKSQAQDCVDQIFEFGTNDGFDTDLEDAIKEGCFGVVLGGFDLPTRPLTEEEKELYADEFIHMVENPPVLVEYPQNGWIKCSERLPGDWSEVLFAMKVPESESGWLIRTGSYFEDGMGFCSFDGVEFEGVTHWKPLPQPPID
;
A
#
# COMPACT_ATOMS: atom_id res chain seq x y z
N MET A 1 -12.57 2.35 1.76
CA MET A 1 -11.60 3.39 1.40
C MET A 1 -10.70 2.77 0.37
N ASN A 2 -10.72 3.33 -0.84
CA ASN A 2 -9.97 2.85 -1.99
C ASN A 2 -8.49 2.97 -1.66
N LYS A 3 -7.76 1.86 -1.76
CA LYS A 3 -6.35 1.79 -1.34
C LYS A 3 -5.39 1.88 -2.50
N TYR A 4 -5.85 1.84 -3.73
CA TYR A 4 -4.99 1.86 -4.90
C TYR A 4 -5.22 3.16 -5.68
N PHE A 5 -4.19 3.61 -6.39
CA PHE A 5 -4.27 4.80 -7.22
C PHE A 5 -3.62 4.57 -8.57
N ALA A 6 -4.11 5.32 -9.56
CA ALA A 6 -3.42 5.57 -10.81
C ALA A 6 -3.18 7.09 -10.93
N TYR A 7 -2.01 7.48 -11.40
CA TYR A 7 -1.63 8.85 -11.66
C TYR A 7 -1.47 9.05 -13.16
N ASP A 8 -2.31 9.93 -13.69
CA ASP A 8 -2.19 10.44 -15.05
C ASP A 8 -1.24 11.64 -15.03
N ALA A 9 -0.07 11.50 -15.63
CA ALA A 9 0.94 12.55 -15.63
C ALA A 9 0.65 13.66 -16.65
N LEU A 10 -0.13 13.38 -17.70
CA LEU A 10 -0.52 14.37 -18.69
C LEU A 10 -1.56 15.33 -18.11
N GLU A 11 -2.60 14.77 -17.49
CA GLU A 11 -3.69 15.54 -16.86
C GLU A 11 -3.37 15.95 -15.41
N ARG A 12 -2.29 15.40 -14.84
CA ARG A 12 -1.86 15.59 -13.43
C ARG A 12 -2.95 15.22 -12.42
N GLU A 13 -3.67 14.14 -12.70
CA GLU A 13 -4.82 13.70 -11.91
C GLU A 13 -4.56 12.36 -11.21
N PHE A 14 -5.09 12.23 -9.99
CA PHE A 14 -5.14 10.98 -9.25
C PHE A 14 -6.53 10.37 -9.32
N THR A 15 -6.60 9.11 -9.73
CA THR A 15 -7.81 8.29 -9.61
C THR A 15 -7.60 7.20 -8.56
N THR A 16 -8.64 6.86 -7.79
CA THR A 16 -8.55 5.85 -6.73
C THR A 16 -9.41 4.62 -7.04
N HIS A 17 -8.88 3.44 -6.73
CA HIS A 17 -9.45 2.15 -7.12
C HIS A 17 -9.50 1.17 -5.94
N ASP A 18 -10.43 0.21 -6.03
CA ASP A 18 -10.63 -0.81 -4.98
C ASP A 18 -9.58 -1.93 -5.06
N THR A 19 -9.07 -2.21 -6.27
CA THR A 19 -8.06 -3.24 -6.52
C THR A 19 -6.80 -2.70 -7.20
N LEU A 20 -5.68 -3.43 -7.05
CA LEU A 20 -4.43 -3.09 -7.75
C LEU A 20 -4.57 -3.27 -9.27
N ASP A 21 -5.36 -4.24 -9.71
CA ASP A 21 -5.57 -4.53 -11.13
C ASP A 21 -6.34 -3.39 -11.82
N GLU A 22 -7.36 -2.83 -11.18
CA GLU A 22 -8.07 -1.64 -11.68
C GLU A 22 -7.13 -0.42 -11.78
N ALA A 23 -6.34 -0.16 -10.74
CA ALA A 23 -5.36 0.93 -10.75
C ALA A 23 -4.30 0.75 -11.85
N LYS A 24 -3.81 -0.49 -12.04
CA LYS A 24 -2.87 -0.82 -13.11
C LYS A 24 -3.49 -0.62 -14.49
N SER A 25 -4.72 -1.11 -14.69
CA SER A 25 -5.44 -0.95 -15.95
C SER A 25 -5.63 0.53 -16.28
N GLN A 26 -6.06 1.33 -15.31
CA GLN A 26 -6.26 2.77 -15.51
C GLN A 26 -4.95 3.49 -15.86
N ALA A 27 -3.83 3.20 -15.17
CA ALA A 27 -2.55 3.80 -15.50
C ALA A 27 -2.06 3.38 -16.90
N GLN A 28 -2.32 2.14 -17.30
CA GLN A 28 -2.00 1.67 -18.65
C GLN A 28 -2.82 2.39 -19.71
N ASP A 29 -4.13 2.55 -19.49
CA ASP A 29 -5.03 3.25 -20.42
C ASP A 29 -4.58 4.71 -20.62
N CYS A 30 -4.16 5.40 -19.55
CA CYS A 30 -3.58 6.75 -19.64
C CYS A 30 -2.30 6.77 -20.50
N VAL A 31 -1.36 5.85 -20.25
CA VAL A 31 -0.11 5.76 -21.03
C VAL A 31 -0.37 5.44 -22.51
N ASP A 32 -1.31 4.54 -22.79
CA ASP A 32 -1.68 4.16 -24.16
C ASP A 32 -2.30 5.35 -24.92
N GLN A 33 -3.12 6.15 -24.24
CA GLN A 33 -3.69 7.38 -24.82
C GLN A 33 -2.61 8.43 -25.13
N ILE A 34 -1.68 8.66 -24.21
CA ILE A 34 -0.55 9.60 -24.43
C ILE A 34 0.31 9.13 -25.61
N PHE A 35 0.55 7.83 -25.70
CA PHE A 35 1.30 7.23 -26.81
C PHE A 35 0.57 7.38 -28.15
N GLU A 36 -0.76 7.24 -28.17
CA GLU A 36 -1.57 7.47 -29.37
C GLU A 36 -1.47 8.93 -29.86
N PHE A 37 -1.51 9.90 -28.94
CA PHE A 37 -1.28 11.31 -29.28
C PHE A 37 0.11 11.53 -29.91
N GLY A 38 1.16 11.00 -29.30
CA GLY A 38 2.52 11.10 -29.86
C GLY A 38 2.67 10.40 -31.22
N THR A 39 1.91 9.34 -31.46
CA THR A 39 1.89 8.64 -32.76
C THR A 39 1.23 9.47 -33.85
N ASN A 40 0.19 10.24 -33.51
CA ASN A 40 -0.55 11.06 -34.47
C ASN A 40 0.12 12.41 -34.74
N ASP A 41 0.62 13.07 -33.69
CA ASP A 41 1.07 14.47 -33.75
C ASP A 41 2.59 14.63 -33.52
N GLY A 42 3.30 13.54 -33.22
CA GLY A 42 4.73 13.51 -32.90
C GLY A 42 5.00 13.57 -31.39
N PHE A 43 6.11 12.97 -30.96
CA PHE A 43 6.55 13.02 -29.57
C PHE A 43 7.35 14.30 -29.31
N ASP A 44 6.88 15.10 -28.36
CA ASP A 44 7.67 16.14 -27.72
C ASP A 44 8.14 15.66 -26.32
N THR A 45 8.91 16.51 -25.65
CA THR A 45 9.44 16.20 -24.31
C THR A 45 8.33 16.00 -23.28
N ASP A 46 7.20 16.70 -23.42
CA ASP A 46 6.13 16.68 -22.44
C ASP A 46 5.36 15.34 -22.52
N LEU A 47 5.07 14.84 -23.72
CA LEU A 47 4.47 13.53 -23.94
C LEU A 47 5.41 12.40 -23.51
N GLU A 48 6.70 12.50 -23.81
CA GLU A 48 7.69 11.53 -23.37
C GLU A 48 7.79 11.46 -21.84
N ASP A 49 7.80 12.61 -21.18
CA ASP A 49 7.91 12.68 -19.73
C ASP A 49 6.61 12.22 -19.06
N ALA A 50 5.43 12.55 -19.62
CA ALA A 50 4.16 12.03 -19.14
C ALA A 50 4.09 10.49 -19.20
N ILE A 51 4.61 9.85 -20.26
CA ILE A 51 4.70 8.38 -20.34
C ILE A 51 5.63 7.81 -19.26
N LYS A 52 6.77 8.47 -19.00
CA LYS A 52 7.74 8.02 -17.99
C LYS A 52 7.23 8.21 -16.55
N GLU A 53 6.37 9.21 -16.34
CA GLU A 53 5.86 9.61 -15.03
C GLU A 53 4.53 8.95 -14.66
N GLY A 54 3.81 8.37 -15.63
CA GLY A 54 2.60 7.58 -15.37
C GLY A 54 2.88 6.44 -14.38
N CYS A 55 2.11 6.37 -13.29
CA CYS A 55 2.33 5.38 -12.25
C CYS A 55 1.04 4.90 -11.59
N PHE A 56 1.09 3.72 -10.98
CA PHE A 56 0.04 3.19 -10.14
C PHE A 56 0.63 2.58 -8.87
N GLY A 57 -0.17 2.50 -7.82
CA GLY A 57 0.31 1.95 -6.57
C GLY A 57 -0.74 1.86 -5.49
N VAL A 58 -0.25 1.64 -4.27
CA VAL A 58 -1.07 1.63 -3.06
C VAL A 58 -0.92 2.97 -2.34
N VAL A 59 -2.03 3.54 -1.90
CA VAL A 59 -2.11 4.71 -1.03
C VAL A 59 -1.77 4.24 0.39
N LEU A 60 -0.66 4.76 0.92
CA LEU A 60 -0.08 4.31 2.19
C LEU A 60 -0.26 5.32 3.33
N GLY A 61 -0.95 6.42 3.05
CA GLY A 61 -1.33 7.43 4.01
C GLY A 61 -2.26 8.45 3.35
N GLY A 62 -2.78 9.35 4.17
CA GLY A 62 -3.66 10.43 3.73
C GLY A 62 -3.68 11.55 4.77
N PHE A 63 -4.60 12.48 4.62
CA PHE A 63 -4.87 13.50 5.63
C PHE A 63 -6.22 13.24 6.25
N ASP A 64 -6.26 13.22 7.57
CA ASP A 64 -7.51 13.39 8.30
C ASP A 64 -7.80 14.88 8.43
N LEU A 65 -9.06 15.25 8.23
CA LEU A 65 -9.55 16.61 8.43
C LEU A 65 -10.48 16.58 9.65
N PRO A 66 -9.94 16.69 10.87
CA PRO A 66 -10.77 16.76 12.05
C PRO A 66 -11.70 17.96 11.97
N THR A 67 -12.95 17.75 12.39
CA THR A 67 -13.96 18.79 12.41
C THR A 67 -14.53 18.93 13.81
N ARG A 68 -14.85 20.17 14.19
CA ARG A 68 -15.61 20.47 15.40
C ARG A 68 -16.92 21.18 15.06
N PRO A 69 -17.94 21.12 15.93
CA PRO A 69 -19.10 21.99 15.81
C PRO A 69 -18.70 23.48 15.85
N LEU A 70 -19.54 24.34 15.27
CA LEU A 70 -19.39 25.79 15.40
C LEU A 70 -19.54 26.21 16.86
N THR A 71 -18.76 27.21 17.28
CA THR A 71 -18.98 27.92 18.55
C THR A 71 -20.25 28.77 18.47
N GLU A 72 -20.78 29.25 19.59
CA GLU A 72 -21.97 30.12 19.58
C GLU A 72 -21.75 31.40 18.76
N GLU A 73 -20.56 32.01 18.84
CA GLU A 73 -20.20 33.18 18.05
C GLU A 73 -20.11 32.87 16.54
N GLU A 74 -19.55 31.71 16.19
CA GLU A 74 -19.48 31.28 14.79
C GLU A 74 -20.85 30.89 14.24
N LYS A 75 -21.77 30.37 15.07
CA LYS A 75 -23.14 30.10 14.65
C LYS A 75 -23.88 31.37 14.27
N GLU A 76 -23.69 32.46 15.01
CA GLU A 76 -24.29 33.76 14.67
C GLU A 76 -23.83 34.29 13.30
N LEU A 77 -22.62 33.92 12.86
CA LEU A 77 -22.03 34.39 11.61
C LEU A 77 -22.23 33.42 10.43
N TYR A 78 -22.23 32.12 10.70
CA TYR A 78 -22.02 31.09 9.67
C TYR A 78 -23.04 29.95 9.69
N ALA A 79 -23.98 29.90 10.65
CA ALA A 79 -24.90 28.76 10.80
C ALA A 79 -25.82 28.53 9.58
N ASP A 80 -26.05 29.55 8.75
CA ASP A 80 -26.86 29.42 7.53
C ASP A 80 -26.11 28.68 6.40
N GLU A 81 -24.78 28.69 6.43
CA GLU A 81 -23.93 28.12 5.38
C GLU A 81 -23.19 26.85 5.81
N PHE A 82 -22.82 26.75 7.09
CA PHE A 82 -21.97 25.68 7.60
C PHE A 82 -22.51 25.11 8.92
N ILE A 83 -22.28 23.81 9.17
CA ILE A 83 -22.68 23.12 10.40
C ILE A 83 -21.50 22.69 11.30
N HIS A 84 -20.28 22.81 10.78
CA HIS A 84 -19.05 22.47 11.47
C HIS A 84 -17.88 23.31 10.92
N MET A 85 -16.83 23.43 11.71
CA MET A 85 -15.55 24.00 11.31
C MET A 85 -14.50 22.90 11.18
N VAL A 86 -13.71 22.97 10.11
CA VAL A 86 -12.47 22.18 9.99
C VAL A 86 -11.45 22.72 10.98
N GLU A 87 -10.85 21.83 11.76
CA GLU A 87 -9.72 22.17 12.61
C GLU A 87 -8.43 22.15 11.79
N ASN A 88 -7.62 23.20 11.94
CA ASN A 88 -6.36 23.38 11.23
C ASN A 88 -5.20 23.14 12.23
N PRO A 89 -4.12 22.41 11.88
CA PRO A 89 -3.82 21.80 10.58
C PRO A 89 -4.46 20.41 10.34
N PRO A 90 -4.68 20.01 9.08
CA PRO A 90 -4.95 18.61 8.73
C PRO A 90 -3.90 17.68 9.33
N VAL A 91 -4.33 16.51 9.78
CA VAL A 91 -3.45 15.54 10.43
C VAL A 91 -3.01 14.51 9.40
N LEU A 92 -1.70 14.39 9.17
CA LEU A 92 -1.16 13.30 8.36
C LEU A 92 -1.46 11.97 9.08
N VAL A 93 -2.08 11.04 8.37
CA VAL A 93 -2.36 9.68 8.85
C VAL A 93 -1.63 8.70 7.94
N GLU A 94 -0.67 7.97 8.50
CA GLU A 94 -0.08 6.81 7.85
C GLU A 94 -0.98 5.59 8.04
N TYR A 95 -1.29 4.87 6.97
CA TYR A 95 -2.03 3.62 7.10
C TYR A 95 -1.09 2.51 7.57
N PRO A 96 -1.53 1.60 8.48
CA PRO A 96 -0.66 0.55 9.01
C PRO A 96 -0.08 -0.33 7.90
N GLN A 97 1.24 -0.22 7.72
CA GLN A 97 2.06 -1.09 6.86
C GLN A 97 2.32 -2.40 7.59
N ASN A 98 1.33 -3.30 7.66
CA ASN A 98 1.61 -4.66 8.07
C ASN A 98 2.35 -5.35 6.92
N GLY A 99 3.67 -5.23 6.89
CA GLY A 99 4.56 -5.87 5.90
C GLY A 99 4.60 -7.41 5.99
N TRP A 100 3.59 -8.02 6.62
CA TRP A 100 3.38 -9.45 6.72
C TRP A 100 2.47 -9.91 5.57
N ILE A 101 2.97 -10.84 4.77
CA ILE A 101 2.30 -11.45 3.62
C ILE A 101 1.61 -12.72 4.10
N LYS A 102 0.33 -12.93 3.76
CA LYS A 102 -0.33 -14.21 4.08
C LYS A 102 0.21 -15.32 3.18
N CYS A 103 0.45 -16.49 3.75
CA CYS A 103 0.89 -17.66 2.97
C CYS A 103 -0.14 -18.05 1.89
N SER A 104 -1.44 -17.78 2.14
CA SER A 104 -2.51 -17.99 1.16
C SER A 104 -2.49 -17.01 -0.01
N GLU A 105 -1.86 -15.85 0.14
CA GLU A 105 -1.70 -14.86 -0.94
C GLU A 105 -0.47 -15.20 -1.78
N ARG A 106 0.65 -15.49 -1.11
CA ARG A 106 1.91 -15.84 -1.75
C ARG A 106 2.84 -16.53 -0.76
N LEU A 107 3.54 -17.57 -1.20
CA LEU A 107 4.60 -18.21 -0.43
C LEU A 107 5.96 -17.54 -0.71
N PRO A 108 6.96 -17.66 0.18
CA PRO A 108 8.31 -17.20 -0.12
C PRO A 108 8.89 -17.94 -1.34
N GLY A 109 9.95 -17.39 -1.94
CA GLY A 109 10.70 -18.14 -2.94
C GLY A 109 11.42 -19.32 -2.31
N ASP A 110 11.72 -20.35 -3.10
CA ASP A 110 12.52 -21.48 -2.65
C ASP A 110 13.88 -21.01 -2.09
N TRP A 111 14.34 -21.62 -1.01
CA TRP A 111 15.54 -21.24 -0.24
C TRP A 111 15.53 -19.81 0.34
N SER A 112 14.37 -19.17 0.46
CA SER A 112 14.30 -17.81 1.02
C SER A 112 14.34 -17.81 2.54
N GLU A 113 15.24 -17.02 3.12
CA GLU A 113 15.25 -16.71 4.54
C GLU A 113 14.24 -15.61 4.88
N VAL A 114 13.37 -15.88 5.84
CA VAL A 114 12.22 -15.03 6.17
C VAL A 114 11.95 -14.98 7.68
N LEU A 115 11.23 -13.95 8.10
CA LEU A 115 10.43 -14.01 9.33
C LEU A 115 9.11 -14.68 9.01
N PHE A 116 8.65 -15.59 9.87
CA PHE A 116 7.34 -16.20 9.76
C PHE A 116 6.59 -16.16 11.08
N ALA A 117 5.26 -16.19 10.99
CA ALA A 117 4.35 -16.06 12.11
C ALA A 117 3.26 -17.14 12.05
N MET A 118 3.05 -17.76 13.21
CA MET A 118 1.97 -18.71 13.46
C MET A 118 1.23 -18.35 14.73
N LYS A 119 -0.04 -18.74 14.82
CA LYS A 119 -0.83 -18.52 16.04
C LYS A 119 -0.48 -19.58 17.07
N VAL A 120 -0.11 -19.14 18.27
CA VAL A 120 0.15 -20.01 19.42
C VAL A 120 -0.61 -19.40 20.59
N PRO A 121 -1.80 -19.93 20.94
CA PRO A 121 -2.64 -19.38 22.00
C PRO A 121 -1.95 -19.25 23.36
N GLU A 122 -0.93 -20.07 23.60
CA GLU A 122 -0.15 -20.10 24.82
C GLU A 122 0.91 -18.99 24.90
N SER A 123 1.18 -18.27 23.81
CA SER A 123 2.11 -17.13 23.85
C SER A 123 1.40 -15.86 24.34
N GLU A 124 2.12 -14.97 25.03
CA GLU A 124 1.55 -13.73 25.58
C GLU A 124 0.91 -12.83 24.50
N SER A 125 1.42 -12.88 23.27
CA SER A 125 0.88 -12.12 22.14
C SER A 125 -0.18 -12.89 21.32
N GLY A 126 -0.39 -14.19 21.60
CA GLY A 126 -1.15 -15.12 20.76
C GLY A 126 -0.44 -15.51 19.45
N TRP A 127 0.78 -15.01 19.25
CA TRP A 127 1.62 -15.25 18.08
C TRP A 127 2.99 -15.80 18.48
N LEU A 128 3.50 -16.69 17.64
CA LEU A 128 4.89 -17.09 17.63
C LEU A 128 5.52 -16.52 16.36
N ILE A 129 6.54 -15.68 16.54
CA ILE A 129 7.35 -15.13 15.45
C ILE A 129 8.74 -15.75 15.51
N ARG A 130 9.21 -16.25 14.36
CA ARG A 130 10.50 -16.92 14.21
C ARG A 130 11.15 -16.54 12.88
N THR A 131 12.46 -16.76 12.81
CA THR A 131 13.24 -16.74 11.56
C THR A 131 13.43 -18.16 11.06
N GLY A 132 13.50 -18.33 9.74
CA GLY A 132 13.81 -19.61 9.11
C GLY A 132 13.84 -19.53 7.58
N SER A 133 13.94 -20.68 6.94
CA SER A 133 13.94 -20.82 5.48
C SER A 133 12.63 -21.44 4.99
N TYR A 134 12.23 -21.11 3.76
CA TYR A 134 11.14 -21.78 3.08
C TYR A 134 11.66 -22.68 1.96
N PHE A 135 11.12 -23.90 1.89
CA PHE A 135 11.46 -24.91 0.90
C PHE A 135 10.21 -25.38 0.15
N GLU A 136 10.21 -25.24 -1.16
CA GLU A 136 9.07 -25.62 -2.01
C GLU A 136 8.93 -27.15 -2.14
N ASP A 137 10.03 -27.90 -1.95
CA ASP A 137 10.14 -29.37 -2.06
C ASP A 137 9.41 -30.16 -0.96
N GLY A 138 8.36 -29.57 -0.37
CA GLY A 138 7.47 -30.22 0.60
C GLY A 138 7.91 -30.14 2.05
N MET A 139 9.05 -29.47 2.35
CA MET A 139 9.47 -29.20 3.74
C MET A 139 8.92 -27.89 4.31
N GLY A 140 8.37 -27.00 3.46
CA GLY A 140 7.71 -25.79 3.93
C GLY A 140 8.63 -24.85 4.70
N PHE A 141 8.14 -24.31 5.82
CA PHE A 141 8.91 -23.40 6.67
C PHE A 141 9.74 -24.20 7.66
N CYS A 142 11.06 -24.07 7.62
CA CYS A 142 11.96 -24.73 8.55
C CYS A 142 12.82 -23.73 9.32
N SER A 143 13.16 -24.04 10.56
CA SER A 143 14.28 -23.40 11.25
C SER A 143 15.62 -23.84 10.63
N PHE A 144 16.68 -23.13 11.02
CA PHE A 144 18.04 -23.39 10.53
C PHE A 144 18.58 -24.78 10.87
N ASP A 145 18.07 -25.41 11.93
CA ASP A 145 18.38 -26.78 12.35
C ASP A 145 17.52 -27.84 11.65
N GLY A 146 16.69 -27.45 10.67
CA GLY A 146 15.90 -28.36 9.85
C GLY A 146 14.59 -28.84 10.47
N VAL A 147 14.12 -28.17 11.53
CA VAL A 147 12.80 -28.45 12.11
C VAL A 147 11.72 -27.71 11.32
N GLU A 148 10.78 -28.46 10.76
CA GLU A 148 9.62 -27.91 10.05
C GLU A 148 8.58 -27.34 11.02
N PHE A 149 7.99 -26.21 10.62
CA PHE A 149 6.91 -25.52 11.33
C PHE A 149 5.62 -25.60 10.53
N GLU A 150 4.70 -26.43 11.00
CA GLU A 150 3.33 -26.46 10.50
C GLU A 150 2.52 -25.25 11.02
N GLY A 151 1.48 -24.85 10.28
CA GLY A 151 0.54 -23.80 10.74
C GLY A 151 1.07 -22.36 10.62
N VAL A 152 2.15 -22.15 9.87
CA VAL A 152 2.60 -20.80 9.48
C VAL A 152 1.52 -20.14 8.62
N THR A 153 1.13 -18.92 9.02
CA THR A 153 0.04 -18.19 8.35
C THR A 153 0.53 -16.94 7.64
N HIS A 154 1.60 -16.31 8.13
CA HIS A 154 2.15 -15.10 7.56
C HIS A 154 3.67 -15.17 7.54
N TRP A 155 4.28 -14.48 6.57
CA TRP A 155 5.73 -14.32 6.49
C TRP A 155 6.09 -12.90 6.03
N LYS A 156 7.34 -12.50 6.21
CA LYS A 156 7.91 -11.30 5.61
C LYS A 156 9.40 -11.48 5.34
N PRO A 157 9.97 -10.76 4.37
CA PRO A 157 11.42 -10.73 4.20
C PRO A 157 12.12 -10.33 5.51
N LEU A 158 13.32 -10.87 5.71
CA LEU A 158 14.17 -10.41 6.81
C LEU A 158 14.45 -8.90 6.66
N PRO A 159 14.52 -8.16 7.79
CA PRO A 159 15.01 -6.79 7.73
C PRO A 159 16.45 -6.76 7.21
N GLN A 160 16.85 -5.63 6.62
CA GLN A 160 18.24 -5.44 6.23
C GLN A 160 19.14 -5.57 7.47
N PRO A 161 20.24 -6.33 7.40
CA PRO A 161 21.18 -6.42 8.50
C PRO A 161 21.81 -5.04 8.78
N PRO A 162 22.36 -4.82 9.99
CA PRO A 162 23.14 -3.62 10.27
C PRO A 162 24.27 -3.44 9.25
N ILE A 163 24.55 -2.19 8.90
CA ILE A 163 25.70 -1.81 8.07
C ILE A 163 26.83 -1.41 9.03
N ASP A 164 28.02 -1.95 8.82
CA ASP A 164 29.24 -1.58 9.58
C ASP A 164 29.79 -0.20 9.18
#